data_AF-A0A965DP69-F1
#
_entry.id   AF-A0A965DP69-F1
#
_cell.length_a   1.000
_cell.length_b   1.000
_cell.length_c   1.000
_cell.angle_alpha   90.00
_cell.angle_beta   90.00
_cell.angle_gamma   90.00
#
_symmetry.space_group_name_H-M   'P 1'
#
loop_
_entity.id
_entity.type
_entity.pdbx_description
1 polymer ?
#
loop_
_entity_poly.entity_id
_entity_poly.type
_entity_poly.pdbx_seq_one_letter_code
_entity_poly.pdbx_strand_id
1 'polypeptide(L)'
;MKSSTPQLIFQCLAVKPNEAQIPDIFTKAKELGVDEVRIKSAQLYDYENGNPLMPENEEYRRYRLGKNGKFTLKNPGGNRCWRMWSGCVITWDGKIVPCCFDKDALHSLGSLQAEDFKEVWSSDSYRQFRNSILTNRSQIDICQNCSEGSKVWL
;
A
#
# COMPACT_ATOMS: atom_id res chain seq x y z
N MET A 1 -20.34 -16.58 5.62
CA MET A 1 -20.75 -15.92 4.37
C MET A 1 -21.95 -16.67 3.80
N LYS A 2 -23.05 -15.97 3.46
CA LYS A 2 -24.29 -16.55 2.89
C LYS A 2 -24.78 -15.73 1.69
N SER A 3 -23.88 -15.32 0.79
CA SER A 3 -24.26 -14.65 -0.47
C SER A 3 -24.19 -15.65 -1.62
N SER A 4 -25.17 -15.62 -2.53
CA SER A 4 -25.18 -16.41 -3.77
C SER A 4 -24.39 -15.75 -4.90
N THR A 5 -24.00 -14.48 -4.74
CA THR A 5 -23.22 -13.69 -5.72
C THR A 5 -21.92 -13.20 -5.10
N PRO A 6 -20.88 -12.93 -5.91
CA PRO A 6 -19.66 -12.31 -5.42
C PRO A 6 -19.95 -10.92 -4.85
N GLN A 7 -19.20 -10.53 -3.82
CA GLN A 7 -19.16 -9.14 -3.37
C GLN A 7 -18.29 -8.33 -4.33
N LEU A 8 -18.86 -7.29 -4.91
CA LEU A 8 -18.18 -6.35 -5.81
C LEU A 8 -17.75 -5.11 -5.04
N ILE A 9 -16.49 -4.69 -5.22
CA ILE A 9 -15.93 -3.51 -4.56
C ILE A 9 -15.31 -2.60 -5.62
N PHE A 10 -15.83 -1.38 -5.75
CA PHE A 10 -15.26 -0.35 -6.60
C PHE A 10 -14.16 0.38 -5.82
N GLN A 11 -12.90 0.10 -6.12
CA GLN A 11 -11.79 0.80 -5.50
C GLN A 11 -11.23 1.88 -6.43
N CYS A 12 -11.14 3.13 -5.94
CA CYS A 12 -10.56 4.23 -6.71
C CYS A 12 -9.44 4.93 -5.92
N LEU A 13 -8.37 5.30 -6.61
CA LEU A 13 -7.36 6.21 -6.06
C LEU A 13 -7.79 7.65 -6.28
N ALA A 14 -7.85 8.43 -5.20
CA ALA A 14 -8.06 9.86 -5.26
C ALA A 14 -6.74 10.57 -5.59
N VAL A 15 -6.72 11.23 -6.76
CA VAL A 15 -5.58 11.99 -7.30
C VAL A 15 -6.07 13.31 -7.86
N LYS A 16 -5.18 14.30 -7.99
CA LYS A 16 -5.53 15.64 -8.50
C LYS A 16 -6.37 15.62 -9.78
N PRO A 17 -6.06 14.81 -10.81
CA PRO A 17 -6.84 14.82 -12.05
C PRO A 17 -8.28 14.32 -11.92
N ASN A 18 -8.60 13.52 -10.89
CA ASN A 18 -9.91 12.88 -10.75
C ASN A 18 -10.67 13.27 -9.48
N GLU A 19 -10.09 14.09 -8.60
CA GLU A 19 -10.67 14.36 -7.28
C GLU A 19 -12.07 15.00 -7.36
N ALA A 20 -12.32 15.81 -8.39
CA ALA A 20 -13.63 16.39 -8.66
C ALA A 20 -14.69 15.35 -9.08
N GLN A 21 -14.27 14.17 -9.58
CA GLN A 21 -15.15 13.11 -10.08
C GLN A 21 -15.43 12.03 -9.04
N ILE A 22 -14.84 12.11 -7.84
CA ILE A 22 -15.06 11.12 -6.78
C ILE A 22 -16.55 10.95 -6.43
N PRO A 23 -17.38 12.02 -6.32
CA PRO A 23 -18.82 11.86 -6.11
C PRO A 23 -19.51 11.02 -7.20
N ASP A 24 -19.09 11.14 -8.45
CA ASP A 24 -19.68 10.41 -9.58
C ASP A 24 -19.41 8.91 -9.50
N ILE A 25 -18.33 8.48 -8.83
CA ILE A 25 -18.01 7.07 -8.61
C ILE A 25 -19.08 6.40 -7.75
N PHE A 26 -19.61 7.10 -6.74
CA PHE A 26 -20.70 6.57 -5.91
C PHE A 26 -22.00 6.43 -6.70
N THR A 27 -22.32 7.42 -7.54
CA THR A 27 -23.45 7.35 -8.48
C THR A 27 -23.29 6.16 -9.41
N LYS A 28 -22.10 6.00 -10.01
CA LYS A 28 -21.84 4.93 -10.97
C LYS A 28 -21.85 3.54 -10.35
N ALA A 29 -21.29 3.41 -9.15
CA ALA A 29 -21.31 2.15 -8.39
C ALA A 29 -22.75 1.70 -8.10
N LYS A 30 -23.63 2.63 -7.73
CA LYS A 30 -25.06 2.34 -7.51
C LYS A 30 -25.76 1.89 -8.79
N GLU A 31 -25.51 2.55 -9.93
CA GLU A 31 -26.05 2.16 -11.24
C GLU A 31 -25.60 0.76 -11.66
N LEU A 32 -24.34 0.41 -11.39
CA LEU A 32 -23.75 -0.87 -11.75
C LEU A 32 -24.08 -2.00 -10.76
N GLY A 33 -24.75 -1.69 -9.65
CA GLY A 33 -25.06 -2.67 -8.61
C GLY A 33 -23.83 -3.16 -7.84
N VAL A 34 -22.81 -2.31 -7.65
CA VAL A 34 -21.61 -2.63 -6.86
C VAL A 34 -21.92 -2.49 -5.36
N ASP A 35 -21.47 -3.45 -4.55
CA ASP A 35 -21.82 -3.52 -3.12
C ASP A 35 -21.10 -2.49 -2.25
N GLU A 36 -19.87 -2.10 -2.62
CA GLU A 36 -19.04 -1.19 -1.82
C GLU A 36 -18.17 -0.28 -2.70
N VAL A 37 -18.06 0.99 -2.33
CA VAL A 37 -17.07 1.91 -2.91
C VAL A 37 -15.99 2.20 -1.89
N ARG A 38 -14.73 2.10 -2.31
CA ARG A 38 -13.57 2.39 -1.47
C ARG A 38 -12.64 3.40 -2.13
N ILE A 39 -12.60 4.59 -1.55
CA ILE A 39 -11.65 5.63 -1.96
C ILE A 39 -10.35 5.48 -1.18
N LYS A 40 -9.24 5.39 -1.91
CA LYS A 40 -7.89 5.31 -1.36
C LYS A 40 -7.12 6.59 -1.67
N SER A 41 -6.37 7.08 -0.70
CA SER A 41 -5.37 8.12 -0.96
C SER A 41 -4.18 7.53 -1.72
N ALA A 42 -3.63 8.28 -2.67
CA ALA A 42 -2.48 7.86 -3.44
C ALA A 42 -1.18 7.88 -2.62
N GLN A 43 -0.37 6.82 -2.76
CA GLN A 43 1.03 6.83 -2.36
C GLN A 43 1.85 7.39 -3.53
N LEU A 44 2.51 8.51 -3.31
CA LEU A 44 3.31 9.21 -4.32
C LEU A 44 4.79 9.11 -3.97
N TYR A 45 5.62 8.95 -4.99
CA TYR A 45 7.06 9.18 -4.90
C TYR A 45 7.33 10.70 -4.89
N ASP A 46 8.47 11.10 -4.31
CA ASP A 46 8.97 12.48 -4.29
C ASP A 46 7.96 13.54 -3.82
N TYR A 47 7.11 13.19 -2.85
CA TYR A 47 5.99 14.02 -2.43
C TYR A 47 6.40 15.26 -1.60
N GLU A 48 7.63 15.30 -1.06
CA GLU A 48 8.03 16.32 -0.07
C GLU A 48 7.85 17.75 -0.55
N ASN A 49 8.07 18.00 -1.85
CA ASN A 49 7.96 19.31 -2.48
C ASN A 49 6.68 19.46 -3.33
N GLY A 50 5.73 18.54 -3.17
CA GLY A 50 4.53 18.41 -3.99
C GLY A 50 4.69 17.38 -5.11
N ASN A 51 3.58 17.01 -5.75
CA ASN A 51 3.55 16.05 -6.84
C ASN A 51 2.34 16.36 -7.75
N PRO A 52 2.45 16.26 -9.09
CA PRO A 52 1.35 16.58 -10.01
C PRO A 52 0.05 15.79 -9.77
N LEU A 53 0.15 14.60 -9.18
CA LEU A 53 -1.00 13.75 -8.84
C LEU A 53 -1.58 14.02 -7.45
N MET A 54 -0.96 14.90 -6.66
CA MET A 54 -1.36 15.17 -5.28
C MET A 54 -2.66 15.99 -5.24
N PRO A 55 -3.74 15.46 -4.64
CA PRO A 55 -5.00 16.19 -4.51
C PRO A 55 -4.85 17.56 -3.86
N GLU A 56 -5.62 18.54 -4.34
CA GLU A 56 -5.75 19.84 -3.70
C GLU A 56 -6.61 19.72 -2.44
N ASN A 57 -7.68 18.92 -2.50
CA ASN A 57 -8.52 18.63 -1.35
C ASN A 57 -7.72 17.85 -0.30
N GLU A 58 -7.60 18.45 0.89
CA GLU A 58 -6.87 17.83 1.99
C GLU A 58 -7.50 16.50 2.39
N GLU A 59 -8.82 16.32 2.33
CA GLU A 59 -9.49 15.04 2.66
C GLU A 59 -8.93 13.88 1.84
N TYR A 60 -8.71 14.09 0.54
CA TYR A 60 -8.20 13.09 -0.39
C TYR A 60 -6.69 12.89 -0.34
N ARG A 61 -5.97 13.84 0.26
CA ARG A 61 -4.52 13.86 0.29
C ARG A 61 -3.96 13.02 1.44
N ARG A 62 -3.04 12.11 1.12
CA ARG A 62 -2.28 11.29 2.09
C ARG A 62 -1.31 12.10 2.95
N TYR A 63 -0.87 13.24 2.44
CA TYR A 63 0.18 14.09 3.00
C TYR A 63 -0.38 15.39 3.58
N ARG A 64 0.30 15.95 4.58
CA ARG A 64 0.01 17.26 5.19
C ARG A 64 1.13 18.23 4.87
N LEU A 65 0.78 19.46 4.50
CA LEU A 65 1.75 20.54 4.31
C LEU A 65 2.18 21.10 5.67
N GLY A 66 3.48 21.07 5.96
CA GLY A 66 4.07 21.67 7.14
C GLY A 66 4.30 23.18 7.01
N LYS A 67 4.56 23.86 8.13
CA LYS A 67 4.88 25.30 8.15
C LYS A 67 6.17 25.66 7.39
N ASN A 68 7.05 24.67 7.17
CA ASN A 68 8.28 24.80 6.40
C ASN A 68 8.06 24.64 4.88
N GLY A 69 6.82 24.51 4.40
CA GLY A 69 6.50 24.32 2.99
C GLY A 69 6.71 22.90 2.47
N LYS A 70 7.10 21.95 3.32
CA LYS A 70 7.28 20.53 2.93
C LYS A 70 6.10 19.66 3.33
N PHE A 71 5.80 18.66 2.52
CA PHE A 71 4.79 17.66 2.82
C PHE A 71 5.34 16.53 3.70
N THR A 72 4.52 16.07 4.65
CA THR A 72 4.81 14.89 5.50
C THR A 72 3.61 13.94 5.51
N LEU A 73 3.82 12.67 5.87
CA LEU A 73 2.73 11.70 6.00
C LEU A 73 1.77 12.07 7.13
N LYS A 74 0.46 12.04 6.85
CA LYS A 74 -0.56 12.29 7.89
C LYS A 74 -0.62 11.21 8.97
N ASN A 75 -0.53 9.95 8.53
CA ASN A 75 -0.68 8.78 9.39
C ASN A 75 0.55 7.86 9.25
N PRO A 76 1.72 8.25 9.80
CA PRO A 76 2.89 7.39 9.79
C PRO A 76 2.58 6.12 10.59
N GLY A 77 2.87 4.97 9.99
CA GLY A 77 2.73 3.68 10.67
C GLY A 77 3.71 3.56 11.85
N GLY A 78 3.36 2.75 12.85
CA GLY A 78 4.28 2.43 13.93
C GLY A 78 5.41 1.46 13.52
N ASN A 79 6.32 1.18 14.44
CA ASN A 79 7.39 0.18 14.28
C ASN A 79 6.85 -1.27 14.42
N ARG A 80 5.84 -1.61 13.62
CA ARG A 80 5.15 -2.91 13.56
C ARG A 80 4.56 -3.12 12.17
N CYS A 81 4.60 -4.33 11.63
CA CYS A 81 4.14 -4.61 10.25
C CYS A 81 3.48 -5.99 10.12
N TRP A 82 2.15 -6.10 10.25
CA TRP A 82 1.49 -7.42 10.26
C TRP A 82 1.72 -8.24 8.99
N ARG A 83 2.05 -7.59 7.87
CA ARG A 83 2.34 -8.25 6.60
C ARG A 83 3.37 -9.36 6.72
N MET A 84 4.43 -9.17 7.53
CA MET A 84 5.52 -10.15 7.66
C MET A 84 5.12 -11.50 8.28
N TRP A 85 4.01 -11.52 8.99
CA TRP A 85 3.48 -12.71 9.66
C TRP A 85 2.23 -13.26 8.97
N SER A 86 1.65 -12.52 8.03
CA SER A 86 0.43 -12.90 7.30
C SER A 86 0.66 -13.29 5.85
N GLY A 87 1.77 -12.91 5.22
CA GLY A 87 2.11 -13.39 3.88
C GLY A 87 3.30 -12.71 3.22
N CYS A 88 3.47 -13.00 1.94
CA CYS A 88 4.45 -12.39 1.04
C CYS A 88 3.76 -11.92 -0.25
N VAL A 89 4.55 -11.53 -1.24
CA VAL A 89 4.12 -11.39 -2.63
C VAL A 89 5.04 -12.25 -3.50
N ILE A 90 4.45 -12.93 -4.47
CA ILE A 90 5.17 -13.69 -5.49
C ILE A 90 4.96 -12.93 -6.80
N THR A 91 6.05 -12.53 -7.44
CA THR A 91 6.02 -11.83 -8.74
C THR A 91 5.67 -12.79 -9.87
N TRP A 92 5.34 -12.26 -11.04
CA TRP A 92 5.02 -13.07 -12.23
C TRP A 92 6.20 -13.96 -12.67
N ASP A 93 7.43 -13.50 -12.45
CA ASP A 93 8.68 -14.23 -12.68
C ASP A 93 9.12 -15.05 -11.46
N GLY A 94 8.22 -15.33 -10.50
CA GLY A 94 8.42 -16.26 -9.38
C GLY A 94 9.37 -15.81 -8.26
N LYS A 95 9.80 -14.54 -8.25
CA LYS A 95 10.53 -13.98 -7.10
C LYS A 95 9.59 -13.83 -5.91
N ILE A 96 10.11 -14.12 -4.73
CA ILE A 96 9.39 -13.95 -3.46
C ILE A 96 9.88 -12.66 -2.82
N VAL A 97 8.98 -11.69 -2.65
CA VAL A 97 9.27 -10.40 -2.02
C VAL A 97 8.44 -10.22 -0.76
N PRO A 98 8.91 -9.46 0.24
CA PRO A 98 8.27 -9.41 1.55
C PRO A 98 6.92 -8.69 1.54
N CYS A 99 6.69 -7.75 0.61
CA CYS A 99 5.53 -6.87 0.65
C CYS A 99 5.17 -6.33 -0.74
N CYS A 100 3.89 -6.01 -0.97
CA CYS A 100 3.44 -5.36 -2.21
C CYS A 100 3.93 -3.91 -2.38
N PHE A 101 4.51 -3.32 -1.33
CA PHE A 101 5.19 -2.03 -1.42
C PHE A 101 6.58 -2.14 -2.09
N ASP A 102 7.12 -3.35 -2.22
CA ASP A 102 8.30 -3.63 -3.04
C ASP A 102 7.91 -3.83 -4.51
N LYS A 103 7.54 -2.73 -5.18
CA LYS A 103 6.95 -2.77 -6.52
C LYS A 103 7.93 -3.26 -7.59
N ASP A 104 9.22 -3.02 -7.37
CA ASP A 104 10.29 -3.35 -8.31
C ASP A 104 11.08 -4.60 -7.88
N ALA A 105 10.62 -5.31 -6.84
CA ALA A 105 11.22 -6.52 -6.30
C ALA A 105 12.70 -6.36 -5.88
N LEU A 106 13.05 -5.19 -5.32
CA LEU A 106 14.42 -4.89 -4.87
C LEU A 106 14.79 -5.66 -3.59
N HIS A 107 13.80 -6.10 -2.82
CA HIS A 107 13.98 -6.90 -1.60
C HIS A 107 13.62 -8.37 -1.84
N SER A 108 14.00 -8.93 -2.99
CA SER A 108 13.79 -10.36 -3.28
C SER A 108 14.47 -11.25 -2.22
N LEU A 109 13.69 -12.14 -1.61
CA LEU A 109 14.14 -13.03 -0.52
C LEU A 109 14.39 -14.47 -0.98
N GLY A 110 13.97 -14.81 -2.20
CA GLY A 110 14.16 -16.11 -2.84
C GLY A 110 13.37 -16.21 -4.14
N SER A 111 13.38 -17.39 -4.77
CA SER A 111 12.71 -17.62 -6.06
C SER A 111 12.16 -19.03 -6.18
N LEU A 112 10.90 -19.14 -6.64
CA LEU A 112 10.23 -20.43 -6.86
C LEU A 112 10.80 -21.21 -8.05
N GLN A 113 11.69 -20.62 -8.85
CA GLN A 113 12.39 -21.33 -9.92
C GLN A 113 13.52 -22.22 -9.37
N ALA A 114 14.04 -21.90 -8.19
CA ALA A 114 15.21 -22.54 -7.61
C ALA A 114 14.93 -23.24 -6.28
N GLU A 115 14.00 -22.72 -5.47
CA GLU A 115 13.82 -23.10 -4.07
C GLU A 115 12.35 -23.43 -3.76
N ASP A 116 12.10 -24.31 -2.78
CA ASP A 116 10.74 -24.53 -2.27
C ASP A 116 10.28 -23.30 -1.47
N PHE A 117 9.00 -22.95 -1.60
CA PHE A 117 8.43 -21.80 -0.90
C PHE A 117 8.65 -21.85 0.62
N LYS A 118 8.52 -23.03 1.25
CA LYS A 118 8.67 -23.18 2.70
C LYS A 118 10.12 -22.95 3.15
N GLU A 119 11.08 -23.34 2.31
CA GLU A 119 12.50 -23.10 2.55
C GLU A 119 12.77 -21.58 2.52
N VAL A 120 12.28 -20.88 1.48
CA VAL A 120 12.41 -19.42 1.40
C VAL A 120 11.70 -18.72 2.57
N TRP A 121 10.48 -19.11 2.92
CA TRP A 121 9.73 -18.49 4.02
C TRP A 121 10.40 -18.62 5.40
N SER A 122 11.19 -19.68 5.58
CA SER A 122 11.90 -19.99 6.80
C SER A 122 13.41 -19.71 6.74
N SER A 123 13.90 -19.16 5.63
CA SER A 123 15.31 -18.88 5.37
C SER A 123 15.86 -17.78 6.27
N ASP A 124 17.19 -17.70 6.33
CA ASP A 124 17.88 -16.66 7.09
C ASP A 124 17.65 -15.26 6.49
N SER A 125 17.56 -15.13 5.16
CA SER A 125 17.24 -13.85 4.50
C SER A 125 15.87 -13.34 4.97
N TYR A 126 14.87 -14.21 5.03
CA TYR A 126 13.53 -13.87 5.49
C TYR A 126 13.52 -13.49 6.98
N ARG A 127 14.24 -14.25 7.82
CA ARG A 127 14.38 -13.95 9.26
C ARG A 127 15.08 -12.61 9.50
N GLN A 128 16.13 -12.32 8.75
CA GLN A 128 16.85 -11.05 8.82
C GLN A 128 15.95 -9.87 8.41
N PHE A 129 15.17 -10.02 7.34
CA PHE A 129 14.21 -8.99 6.94
C PHE A 129 13.16 -8.74 8.03
N ARG A 130 12.59 -9.80 8.61
CA ARG A 130 11.66 -9.69 9.77
C ARG A 130 12.31 -8.96 10.95
N ASN A 131 13.54 -9.30 11.30
CA ASN A 131 14.28 -8.64 12.38
C ASN A 131 14.52 -7.16 12.08
N SER A 132 14.86 -6.81 10.84
CA SER A 132 15.07 -5.40 10.43
C SER A 132 13.82 -4.54 10.67
N ILE A 133 12.63 -5.11 10.45
CA ILE A 133 11.35 -4.45 10.74
C ILE A 133 11.14 -4.26 12.24
N LEU A 134 11.51 -5.23 13.08
CA LEU A 134 11.36 -5.13 14.53
C LEU A 134 12.35 -4.14 15.14
N THR A 135 13.57 -4.07 14.60
CA THR A 135 14.62 -3.19 15.12
C THR A 135 14.47 -1.75 14.62
N ASN A 136 14.34 -1.53 13.31
CA ASN A 136 14.23 -0.19 12.74
C ASN A 136 13.52 -0.18 11.38
N ARG A 137 12.19 -0.37 11.39
CA ARG A 137 11.35 -0.35 10.18
C ARG A 137 11.55 0.91 9.33
N SER A 138 11.85 2.05 9.95
CA SER A 138 11.99 3.33 9.25
C SER A 138 13.19 3.38 8.28
N GLN A 139 14.17 2.48 8.43
CA GLN A 139 15.33 2.41 7.53
C GLN A 139 15.05 1.61 6.25
N ILE A 140 13.90 0.94 6.17
CA ILE A 140 13.48 0.18 5.00
C ILE A 140 12.65 1.11 4.12
N ASP A 141 13.18 1.45 2.95
CA ASP A 141 12.58 2.34 1.95
C ASP A 141 11.10 2.04 1.67
N ILE A 142 10.76 0.77 1.40
CA ILE A 142 9.38 0.34 1.11
C ILE A 142 8.44 0.50 2.32
N CYS A 143 8.99 0.65 3.54
CA CYS A 143 8.22 0.83 4.76
C CYS A 143 7.94 2.30 5.08
N GLN A 144 8.78 3.24 4.65
CA GLN A 144 8.71 4.67 5.03
C GLN A 144 7.40 5.35 4.61
N ASN A 145 6.81 4.91 3.51
CA ASN A 145 5.54 5.43 2.96
C ASN A 145 4.48 4.30 2.85
N CYS A 146 4.63 3.24 3.65
CA CYS A 146 3.71 2.12 3.67
C CYS A 146 2.40 2.50 4.40
N SER A 147 1.29 1.91 3.97
CA SER A 147 -0.02 2.11 4.61
C SER A 147 -0.37 1.04 5.66
N GLU A 148 0.49 0.03 5.82
CA GLU A 148 0.32 -1.06 6.77
C GLU A 148 0.34 -0.54 8.21
N GLY A 149 -0.78 -0.74 8.92
CA GLY A 149 -0.99 -0.24 10.28
C GLY A 149 -1.55 1.18 10.36
N SER A 150 -1.98 1.78 9.24
CA SER A 150 -2.58 3.11 9.18
C SER A 150 -4.02 3.07 8.62
N LYS A 151 -4.84 4.09 8.90
CA LYS A 151 -6.15 4.25 8.23
C LYS A 151 -5.90 4.59 6.74
N VAL A 152 -6.33 3.69 5.83
CA VAL A 152 -6.06 3.80 4.39
C VAL A 152 -7.26 4.27 3.56
N TRP A 153 -8.46 4.12 4.14
CA TRP A 153 -9.72 4.55 3.56
C TRP A 153 -10.09 5.91 4.12
N LEU A 154 -10.65 6.76 3.26
CA LEU A 154 -11.10 8.09 3.64
C LEU A 154 -12.46 7.99 4.33
#